data_AF-A0A455TZ89-F1
#
_entry.id   AF-A0A455TZ89-F1
#
_cell.length_a   1.000
_cell.length_b   1.000
_cell.length_c   1.000
_cell.angle_alpha   90.00
_cell.angle_beta   90.00
_cell.angle_gamma   90.00
#
_symmetry.space_group_name_H-M   'P 1'
#
loop_
_entity.id
_entity.type
_entity.pdbx_description
1 polymer ?
#
loop_
_entity_poly.entity_id
_entity_poly.type
_entity_poly.pdbx_seq_one_letter_code
_entity_poly.pdbx_strand_id
1 'polypeptide(L)'
;MRKPMPKTFTLLASSALLVAAASSAQAQEDRSDWPDNFTVGTASQGGTYFVYGSGWANFIADELGVSGGGEVTGGPTQNLALVHTGDMAFGLTTMGPASDAIKGESPLAPWHADG
;
A
#
# COMPACT_ATOMS: atom_id res chain seq x y z
N MET A 1 51.30 35.30 -6.95
CA MET A 1 51.47 34.73 -5.59
C MET A 1 50.11 34.22 -5.10
N ARG A 2 49.91 32.89 -5.00
CA ARG A 2 48.68 32.31 -4.41
C ARG A 2 48.83 32.32 -2.89
N LYS A 3 48.01 33.10 -2.16
CA LYS A 3 47.96 33.02 -0.69
C LYS A 3 47.40 31.64 -0.30
N PRO A 4 48.10 30.84 0.53
CA PRO A 4 47.56 29.55 0.97
C PRO A 4 46.32 29.79 1.83
N MET A 5 45.22 29.10 1.50
CA MET A 5 43.98 29.19 2.27
C MET A 5 44.23 28.65 3.69
N PRO A 6 43.78 29.35 4.75
CA PRO A 6 44.02 28.91 6.12
C PRO A 6 43.34 27.55 6.35
N LYS A 7 44.12 26.56 6.83
CA LYS A 7 43.68 25.15 7.01
C LYS A 7 42.41 25.01 7.86
N THR A 8 42.17 25.97 8.77
CA THR A 8 40.95 26.09 9.58
C THR A 8 39.69 26.34 8.74
N PHE A 9 39.79 27.12 7.67
CA PHE A 9 38.66 27.38 6.77
C PHE A 9 38.31 26.15 5.92
N THR A 10 39.32 25.38 5.51
CA THR A 10 39.12 24.10 4.80
C THR A 10 38.50 23.04 5.71
N LEU A 11 38.86 23.01 6.99
CA LEU A 11 38.28 22.09 7.98
C LEU A 11 36.81 22.41 8.26
N LEU A 12 36.44 23.68 8.51
CA LEU A 12 35.05 24.07 8.71
C LEU A 12 34.16 23.82 7.49
N ALA A 13 34.66 24.13 6.28
CA ALA A 13 33.91 23.90 5.05
C ALA A 13 33.65 22.40 4.81
N SER A 14 34.64 21.54 5.11
CA SER A 14 34.49 20.07 5.00
C SER A 14 33.50 19.51 6.01
N SER A 15 33.48 20.02 7.24
CA SER A 15 32.51 19.62 8.27
C SER A 15 31.08 20.03 7.93
N ALA A 16 30.88 21.22 7.35
CA ALA A 16 29.56 21.68 6.91
C ALA A 16 29.00 20.84 5.75
N LEU A 17 29.85 20.42 4.81
CA LEU A 17 29.49 19.52 3.71
C LEU A 17 29.08 18.12 4.19
N LEU A 18 29.74 17.59 5.23
CA LEU A 18 29.39 16.30 5.83
C LEU A 18 28.03 16.32 6.54
N VAL A 19 27.69 17.40 7.24
CA VAL A 19 26.39 17.56 7.91
C VAL A 19 25.26 17.77 6.90
N ALA A 20 25.50 18.53 5.82
CA ALA A 20 24.54 18.73 4.73
C ALA A 20 24.30 17.43 3.93
N ALA A 21 25.32 16.62 3.71
CA ALA A 21 25.18 15.32 3.05
C ALA A 21 24.45 14.28 3.91
N ALA A 22 24.61 14.34 5.24
CA ALA A 22 23.89 13.48 6.17
C ALA A 22 22.39 13.79 6.23
N SER A 23 22.01 15.06 6.06
CA SER A 23 20.60 15.49 6.09
C SER A 23 19.84 15.16 4.80
N SER A 24 20.52 15.02 3.65
CA SER A 24 19.91 14.52 2.41
C SER A 24 19.67 12.99 2.40
N ALA A 25 20.24 12.24 3.34
CA ALA A 25 20.16 10.77 3.37
C ALA A 25 18.96 10.23 4.18
N GLN A 26 18.14 11.10 4.77
CA GLN A 26 16.99 10.72 5.59
C GLN A 26 15.70 11.34 5.05
N ALA A 27 15.37 11.05 3.78
CA ALA A 27 13.98 11.20 3.35
C ALA A 27 13.18 10.04 3.96
N GLN A 28 12.71 10.24 5.20
CA GLN A 28 11.75 9.34 5.82
C GLN A 28 10.46 9.45 5.00
N GLU A 29 9.93 8.32 4.49
CA GLU A 29 8.61 8.30 3.88
C GLU A 29 7.60 8.86 4.89
N ASP A 30 6.87 9.90 4.49
CA ASP A 30 5.75 10.40 5.26
C ASP A 30 4.61 9.37 5.20
N ARG A 31 4.41 8.65 6.30
CA ARG A 31 3.36 7.65 6.48
C ARG A 31 2.28 8.12 7.44
N SER A 32 2.16 9.44 7.66
CA SER A 32 1.19 10.00 8.60
C SER A 32 -0.27 9.71 8.23
N ASP A 33 -0.56 9.57 6.93
CA ASP A 33 -1.89 9.26 6.39
C ASP A 33 -2.09 7.75 6.09
N TRP A 34 -1.16 6.88 6.49
CA TRP A 34 -1.31 5.44 6.27
C TRP A 34 -2.34 4.82 7.21
N PRO A 35 -3.01 3.73 6.79
CA PRO A 35 -3.92 3.03 7.68
C PRO A 35 -3.13 2.28 8.77
N ASP A 36 -3.70 2.20 9.97
CA ASP A 36 -3.13 1.41 11.07
C ASP A 36 -3.17 -0.11 10.76
N ASN A 37 -4.12 -0.53 9.94
CA ASN A 37 -4.30 -1.90 9.48
C ASN A 37 -5.03 -1.97 8.14
N PHE A 38 -4.93 -3.09 7.46
CA PHE A 38 -5.71 -3.36 6.25
C PHE A 38 -6.26 -4.79 6.24
N THR A 39 -7.34 -4.98 5.49
CA THR A 39 -7.96 -6.29 5.26
C THR A 39 -8.15 -6.55 3.78
N VAL A 40 -8.20 -7.83 3.42
CA VAL A 40 -8.37 -8.30 2.05
C VAL A 40 -9.57 -9.22 2.00
N GLY A 41 -10.64 -8.81 1.33
CA GLY A 41 -11.80 -9.67 1.11
C GLY A 41 -11.41 -10.91 0.31
N THR A 42 -11.70 -12.11 0.85
CA THR A 42 -11.30 -13.38 0.25
C THR A 42 -12.49 -14.23 -0.24
N ALA A 43 -12.71 -15.40 0.33
CA ALA A 43 -13.86 -16.27 0.09
C ALA A 43 -14.00 -17.19 1.31
N SER A 44 -14.60 -18.38 1.16
CA SER A 44 -14.70 -19.36 2.24
C SER A 44 -13.34 -19.74 2.82
N GLN A 45 -13.30 -19.98 4.13
CA GLN A 45 -12.12 -20.46 4.83
C GLN A 45 -11.55 -21.73 4.14
N GLY A 46 -10.23 -21.78 3.99
CA GLY A 46 -9.54 -22.88 3.31
C GLY A 46 -9.66 -22.89 1.77
N GLY A 47 -10.47 -21.99 1.18
CA GLY A 47 -10.52 -21.80 -0.26
C GLY A 47 -9.28 -21.11 -0.81
N THR A 48 -9.11 -21.13 -2.15
CA THR A 48 -7.94 -20.54 -2.81
C THR A 48 -7.76 -19.06 -2.47
N TYR A 49 -8.83 -18.27 -2.49
CA TYR A 49 -8.76 -16.85 -2.15
C TYR A 49 -8.37 -16.61 -0.70
N PHE A 50 -8.87 -17.44 0.22
CA PHE A 50 -8.50 -17.32 1.62
C PHE A 50 -7.01 -17.58 1.81
N VAL A 51 -6.50 -18.70 1.28
CA VAL A 51 -5.08 -19.06 1.42
C VAL A 51 -4.18 -18.06 0.73
N TYR A 52 -4.47 -17.73 -0.53
CA TYR A 52 -3.65 -16.81 -1.32
C TYR A 52 -3.73 -15.38 -0.79
N GLY A 53 -4.94 -14.87 -0.53
CA GLY A 53 -5.17 -13.52 -0.03
C GLY A 53 -4.58 -13.29 1.35
N SER A 54 -4.70 -14.28 2.25
CA SER A 54 -4.04 -14.20 3.56
C SER A 54 -2.52 -14.23 3.44
N GLY A 55 -1.97 -15.07 2.56
CA GLY A 55 -0.53 -15.10 2.31
C GLY A 55 0.01 -13.78 1.76
N TRP A 56 -0.69 -13.18 0.80
CA TRP A 56 -0.36 -11.87 0.25
C TRP A 56 -0.46 -10.76 1.31
N ALA A 57 -1.55 -10.74 2.09
CA ALA A 57 -1.73 -9.74 3.14
C ALA A 57 -0.61 -9.81 4.20
N ASN A 58 -0.24 -11.02 4.63
CA ASN A 58 0.87 -11.20 5.56
C ASN A 58 2.20 -10.73 4.98
N PHE A 59 2.49 -11.04 3.71
CA PHE A 59 3.71 -10.59 3.06
C PHE A 59 3.80 -9.06 2.98
N ILE A 60 2.70 -8.39 2.59
CA ILE A 60 2.65 -6.93 2.56
C ILE A 60 2.75 -6.34 3.97
N ALA A 61 2.14 -6.97 4.97
CA ALA A 61 2.24 -6.54 6.35
C ALA A 61 3.69 -6.56 6.86
N ASP A 62 4.45 -7.61 6.53
CA ASP A 62 5.86 -7.75 6.89
C ASP A 62 6.74 -6.68 6.22
N GLU A 63 6.53 -6.41 4.93
CA GLU A 63 7.30 -5.41 4.17
C GLU A 63 7.01 -3.97 4.63
N LEU A 64 5.76 -3.69 5.00
CA LEU A 64 5.32 -2.33 5.32
C LEU A 64 5.34 -2.02 6.81
N GLY A 65 5.36 -3.03 7.67
CA GLY A 65 5.19 -2.87 9.12
C GLY A 65 3.78 -2.44 9.52
N VAL A 66 2.78 -2.70 8.67
CA VAL A 66 1.36 -2.39 8.90
C VAL A 66 0.59 -3.69 9.06
N SER A 67 -0.23 -3.83 10.11
CA SER A 67 -0.98 -5.07 10.34
C SER A 67 -1.95 -5.37 9.18
N GLY A 68 -1.93 -6.59 8.66
CA GLY A 68 -2.71 -6.99 7.50
C GLY A 68 -3.24 -8.41 7.60
N GLY A 69 -4.40 -8.68 6.99
CA GLY A 69 -4.97 -10.04 6.98
C GLY A 69 -6.03 -10.29 5.90
N GLY A 70 -6.27 -11.57 5.62
CA GLY A 70 -7.38 -12.01 4.78
C GLY A 70 -8.68 -12.12 5.59
N GLU A 71 -9.76 -11.53 5.09
CA GLU A 71 -11.10 -11.58 5.68
C GLU A 71 -11.96 -12.61 4.93
N VAL A 72 -12.68 -13.47 5.64
CA VAL A 72 -13.59 -14.45 5.04
C VAL A 72 -14.84 -13.73 4.56
N THR A 73 -15.20 -13.95 3.29
CA THR A 73 -16.39 -13.34 2.68
C THR A 73 -17.18 -14.38 1.86
N GLY A 74 -18.31 -13.96 1.30
CA GLY A 74 -19.09 -14.73 0.34
C GLY A 74 -18.44 -14.85 -1.05
N GLY A 75 -17.28 -14.24 -1.29
CA GLY A 75 -16.49 -14.40 -2.52
C GLY A 75 -16.50 -13.17 -3.45
N PRO A 76 -16.14 -13.36 -4.74
CA PRO A 76 -15.81 -12.27 -5.68
C PRO A 76 -16.83 -11.14 -5.77
N THR A 77 -18.11 -11.47 -5.94
CA THR A 77 -19.17 -10.47 -6.12
C THR A 77 -19.38 -9.64 -4.85
N GLN A 78 -19.29 -10.26 -3.68
CA GLN A 78 -19.38 -9.54 -2.40
C GLN A 78 -18.12 -8.69 -2.16
N ASN A 79 -16.93 -9.21 -2.47
CA ASN A 79 -15.69 -8.44 -2.35
C ASN A 79 -15.73 -7.16 -3.18
N LEU A 80 -16.22 -7.26 -4.42
CA LEU A 80 -16.40 -6.09 -5.28
C LEU A 80 -17.40 -5.08 -4.70
N ALA A 81 -18.48 -5.54 -4.06
CA ALA A 81 -19.42 -4.67 -3.38
C ALA A 81 -18.77 -3.93 -2.22
N LEU A 82 -18.03 -4.64 -1.37
CA LEU A 82 -17.38 -4.07 -0.20
C LEU A 82 -16.27 -3.07 -0.57
N VAL A 83 -15.55 -3.34 -1.67
CA VAL A 83 -14.59 -2.37 -2.23
C VAL A 83 -15.31 -1.15 -2.82
N HIS A 84 -16.43 -1.36 -3.52
CA HIS A 84 -17.22 -0.28 -4.10
C HIS A 84 -17.80 0.67 -3.05
N THR A 85 -18.30 0.14 -1.94
CA THR A 85 -18.87 0.92 -0.83
C THR A 85 -17.82 1.55 0.08
N GLY A 86 -16.54 1.19 -0.10
CA GLY A 86 -15.45 1.64 0.76
C GLY A 86 -15.34 0.90 2.10
N ASP A 87 -16.13 -0.16 2.31
CA ASP A 87 -16.07 -1.00 3.51
C ASP A 87 -14.81 -1.88 3.56
N MET A 88 -14.18 -2.13 2.41
CA MET A 88 -12.87 -2.80 2.30
C MET A 88 -11.96 -2.08 1.32
N ALA A 89 -10.68 -1.95 1.68
CA ALA A 89 -9.68 -1.39 0.77
C ALA A 89 -9.32 -2.37 -0.37
N PHE A 90 -9.37 -3.68 -0.08
CA PHE A 90 -8.97 -4.72 -1.03
C PHE A 90 -9.95 -5.88 -1.05
N GLY A 91 -10.13 -6.48 -2.21
CA GLY A 91 -10.98 -7.65 -2.40
C GLY A 91 -10.54 -8.47 -3.61
N LEU A 92 -10.44 -9.79 -3.44
CA LEU A 92 -10.09 -10.70 -4.53
C LEU A 92 -11.29 -10.94 -5.45
N THR A 93 -11.06 -11.02 -6.75
CA THR A 93 -12.11 -11.28 -7.73
C THR A 93 -11.59 -12.05 -8.95
N THR A 94 -12.51 -12.69 -9.68
CA THR A 94 -12.22 -13.27 -11.00
C THR A 94 -12.76 -12.36 -12.09
N MET A 95 -12.36 -12.61 -13.34
CA MET A 95 -12.71 -11.73 -14.46
C MET A 95 -14.21 -11.70 -14.79
N GLY A 96 -14.97 -12.77 -14.53
CA GLY A 96 -16.42 -12.78 -14.75
C GLY A 96 -17.15 -11.77 -13.86
N PRO A 97 -17.12 -11.94 -12.53
CA PRO A 97 -17.71 -11.00 -11.57
C PRO A 97 -17.20 -9.56 -11.74
N ALA A 98 -15.91 -9.37 -12.05
CA ALA A 98 -15.36 -8.04 -12.33
C ALA A 98 -15.95 -7.41 -13.60
N SER A 99 -16.08 -8.18 -14.69
CA SER A 99 -16.75 -7.73 -15.92
C SER A 99 -18.19 -7.34 -15.66
N ASP A 100 -18.95 -8.18 -14.95
CA ASP A 100 -20.36 -7.93 -14.65
C ASP A 100 -20.51 -6.65 -13.80
N ALA A 101 -19.60 -6.47 -12.83
CA ALA A 101 -19.57 -5.29 -11.99
C ALA A 101 -19.31 -4.01 -12.81
N ILE A 102 -18.29 -3.99 -13.66
CA ILE A 102 -17.94 -2.85 -14.54
C ILE A 102 -19.06 -2.50 -15.53
N LYS A 103 -19.82 -3.49 -15.99
CA LYS A 103 -20.95 -3.29 -16.90
C LYS A 103 -22.24 -2.85 -16.19
N GLY A 104 -22.22 -2.75 -14.85
CA GLY A 104 -23.44 -2.50 -14.07
C GLY A 104 -24.40 -3.68 -14.00
N GLU A 105 -23.96 -4.89 -14.36
CA GLU A 105 -24.75 -6.13 -14.39
C GLU A 105 -24.63 -6.93 -13.07
N SER A 106 -23.67 -6.58 -12.22
CA SER A 106 -23.50 -7.23 -10.91
C SER A 106 -24.71 -6.97 -9.99
N PRO A 107 -25.27 -8.02 -9.36
CA PRO A 107 -26.44 -7.87 -8.48
C PRO A 107 -26.13 -7.19 -7.15
N LEU A 108 -24.87 -7.16 -6.72
CA LEU A 108 -24.45 -6.58 -5.43
C LEU A 108 -23.64 -5.30 -5.57
N ALA A 109 -23.07 -5.04 -6.76
CA ALA A 109 -22.15 -3.93 -6.99
C ALA A 109 -22.17 -3.51 -8.46
N PRO A 110 -23.26 -2.89 -8.96
CA PRO A 110 -23.24 -2.32 -10.29
C PRO A 110 -22.34 -1.08 -10.28
N TRP A 111 -21.14 -1.18 -10.88
CA TRP A 111 -20.31 -0.01 -11.10
C TRP A 111 -20.84 0.69 -12.35
N HIS A 112 -21.29 1.93 -12.19
CA HIS A 112 -21.49 2.79 -13.34
C HIS A 112 -20.13 3.37 -13.72
N ALA A 113 -19.76 3.31 -15.00
CA ALA A 113 -18.52 3.93 -15.51
C ALA A 113 -18.53 5.47 -15.41
N ASP A 114 -19.65 6.02 -14.96
CA ASP A 114 -19.92 7.43 -14.76
C ASP A 114 -19.75 7.67 -13.25
N GLY A 115 -18.57 8.12 -12.84
CA GLY A 115 -18.30 8.51 -11.45
C GLY A 115 -19.21 9.65 -10.97
#